data_AF-A0A5S4T6L4-F1
#
_entry.id   AF-A0A5S4T6L4-F1
#
_cell.length_a   1.000
_cell.length_b   1.000
_cell.length_c   1.000
_cell.angle_alpha   90.00
_cell.angle_beta   90.00
_cell.angle_gamma   90.00
#
_symmetry.space_group_name_H-M   'P 1'
#
loop_
_entity.id
_entity.type
_entity.pdbx_description
1 polymer ?
#
loop_
_entity_poly.entity_id
_entity_poly.type
_entity_poly.pdbx_seq_one_letter_code
_entity_poly.pdbx_strand_id
1 'polypeptide(L)'
;NGTILNSFDAFSNYQNFHLDKRQLGTIVTTSLINFYGQEEKYHTITVRVHIRNYPAVAYMMAVVNVEQLDSANERYEQIIIIVMIIFWLISILASIYLSKWSRKPILESYEKQKMFVENASHELRTPLAVLQNRLESLFRKPNETILENSEHLASSLDEVRNMRILTTNLLNLARRDDGINPQWTD
;
A
#
# COMPACT_ATOMS: atom_id res chain seq x y z
N ASN A 1 -55.51 -8.93 -29.17
CA ASN A 1 -56.24 -7.72 -28.77
C ASN A 1 -57.17 -8.10 -27.63
N GLY A 2 -56.63 -8.20 -26.42
CA GLY A 2 -57.44 -8.37 -25.20
C GLY A 2 -57.75 -7.00 -24.61
N THR A 3 -58.87 -6.85 -23.93
CA THR A 3 -59.24 -5.64 -23.19
C THR A 3 -58.57 -5.67 -21.81
N ILE A 4 -57.89 -4.57 -21.44
CA ILE A 4 -57.35 -4.41 -20.09
C ILE A 4 -58.54 -4.20 -19.14
N LEU A 5 -58.73 -5.12 -18.20
CA LEU A 5 -59.88 -5.09 -17.29
C LEU A 5 -59.64 -4.22 -16.05
N ASN A 6 -58.39 -3.84 -15.78
CA ASN A 6 -57.99 -2.96 -14.68
C ASN A 6 -57.18 -1.76 -15.18
N SER A 7 -57.77 -0.96 -16.07
CA SER A 7 -57.15 0.27 -16.61
C SER A 7 -57.43 1.51 -15.75
N PHE A 8 -58.11 1.35 -14.61
CA PHE A 8 -58.65 2.46 -13.85
C PHE A 8 -57.65 2.97 -12.82
N ASP A 9 -56.64 3.70 -13.30
CA ASP A 9 -55.95 4.70 -12.48
C ASP A 9 -55.43 5.83 -13.39
N ALA A 10 -56.05 7.00 -13.29
CA ALA A 10 -55.79 8.18 -14.11
C ALA A 10 -54.38 8.76 -13.92
N PHE A 11 -53.58 8.21 -13.00
CA PHE A 11 -52.21 8.64 -12.70
C PHE A 11 -51.14 7.65 -13.17
N SER A 12 -51.52 6.45 -13.60
CA SER A 12 -50.57 5.36 -13.87
C SER A 12 -50.22 5.12 -15.34
N ASN A 13 -51.03 5.62 -16.28
CA ASN A 13 -50.88 5.35 -17.72
C ASN A 13 -50.81 3.85 -18.09
N TYR A 14 -51.29 2.95 -17.22
CA TYR A 14 -51.19 1.50 -17.44
C TYR A 14 -51.95 0.98 -18.66
N GLN A 15 -52.86 1.79 -19.20
CA GLN A 15 -53.51 1.56 -20.50
C GLN A 15 -52.53 1.47 -21.69
N ASN A 16 -51.33 2.04 -21.55
CA ASN A 16 -50.29 2.02 -22.59
C ASN A 16 -49.49 0.71 -22.61
N PHE A 17 -49.68 -0.17 -21.63
CA PHE A 17 -49.10 -1.51 -21.67
C PHE A 17 -49.88 -2.39 -22.64
N HIS A 18 -49.18 -2.98 -23.60
CA HIS A 18 -49.77 -3.91 -24.55
C HIS A 18 -49.38 -5.35 -24.22
N LEU A 19 -50.35 -6.25 -24.33
CA LEU A 19 -50.10 -7.68 -24.19
C LEU A 19 -49.28 -8.19 -25.37
N ASP A 20 -48.01 -8.52 -25.13
CA ASP A 20 -47.21 -9.32 -26.05
C ASP A 20 -47.26 -10.80 -25.66
N LYS A 21 -47.86 -11.62 -26.52
CA LYS A 21 -47.96 -13.08 -26.33
C LYS A 21 -46.63 -13.81 -26.59
N ARG A 22 -45.63 -13.14 -27.17
CA ARG A 22 -44.30 -13.72 -27.45
C ARG A 22 -43.39 -13.71 -26.23
N GLN A 23 -43.64 -12.82 -25.27
CA GLN A 23 -42.81 -12.59 -24.08
C GLN A 23 -43.49 -13.08 -22.80
N LEU A 24 -44.30 -14.14 -22.89
CA LEU A 24 -44.98 -14.72 -21.74
C LEU A 24 -43.96 -15.40 -20.80
N GLY A 25 -44.08 -15.10 -19.50
CA GLY A 25 -43.23 -15.67 -18.46
C GLY A 25 -41.82 -15.07 -18.36
N THR A 26 -41.48 -14.08 -19.18
CA THR A 26 -40.21 -13.35 -19.13
C THR A 26 -40.39 -11.96 -18.53
N ILE A 27 -39.37 -11.49 -17.80
CA ILE A 27 -39.31 -10.10 -17.33
C ILE A 27 -38.90 -9.22 -18.51
N VAL A 28 -39.68 -8.16 -18.76
CA VAL A 28 -39.47 -7.21 -19.85
C VAL A 28 -39.41 -5.81 -19.27
N THR A 29 -38.40 -5.05 -19.67
CA THR A 29 -38.25 -3.64 -19.32
C THR A 29 -38.94 -2.77 -20.36
N THR A 30 -39.84 -1.90 -19.91
CA THR A 30 -40.59 -0.97 -20.77
C THR A 30 -40.51 0.43 -20.18
N SER A 31 -40.16 1.40 -20.99
CA SER A 31 -40.22 2.82 -20.62
C SER A 31 -41.56 3.41 -20.99
N LEU A 32 -42.16 4.18 -20.07
CA LEU A 32 -43.38 4.95 -20.31
C LEU A 32 -43.18 6.40 -19.91
N ILE A 33 -43.88 7.31 -20.61
CA ILE A 33 -43.93 8.71 -20.23
C ILE A 33 -45.07 8.90 -19.22
N ASN A 34 -44.77 9.41 -18.04
CA ASN A 34 -45.76 9.74 -17.02
C ASN A 34 -46.52 11.04 -17.35
N PHE A 35 -47.51 11.40 -16.53
CA PHE A 35 -48.32 12.61 -16.74
C PHE A 35 -47.54 13.93 -16.64
N TYR A 36 -46.34 13.89 -16.08
CA TYR A 36 -45.43 15.03 -15.96
C TYR A 36 -44.44 15.11 -17.13
N GLY A 37 -44.54 14.22 -18.13
CA GLY A 37 -43.63 14.18 -19.28
C GLY A 37 -42.28 13.53 -18.98
N GLN A 38 -42.14 12.86 -17.83
CA GLN A 38 -40.91 12.16 -17.45
C GLN A 38 -40.97 10.70 -17.91
N GLU A 39 -39.85 10.21 -18.41
CA GLU A 39 -39.69 8.79 -18.70
C GLU A 39 -39.54 8.01 -17.39
N GLU A 40 -40.31 6.94 -17.23
CA GLU A 40 -40.25 6.00 -16.12
C GLU A 40 -40.06 4.59 -16.64
N LYS A 41 -39.07 3.88 -16.10
CA LYS A 41 -38.83 2.48 -16.42
C LYS A 41 -39.66 1.55 -15.55
N TYR A 42 -40.23 0.55 -16.20
CA TYR A 42 -41.04 -0.50 -15.58
C TYR A 42 -40.53 -1.88 -15.94
N HIS A 43 -40.48 -2.77 -14.96
CA HIS A 43 -40.36 -4.21 -15.20
C HIS A 43 -41.74 -4.83 -15.20
N THR A 44 -42.01 -5.59 -16.25
CA THR A 44 -43.28 -6.28 -16.43
C THR A 44 -43.06 -7.77 -16.58
N ILE A 45 -43.96 -8.56 -16.01
CA ILE A 45 -44.04 -10.00 -16.28
C ILE A 45 -45.50 -10.36 -16.57
N THR A 46 -45.72 -11.04 -17.68
CA THR A 46 -47.06 -11.47 -18.10
C THR A 46 -47.19 -12.97 -18.04
N VAL A 47 -48.17 -13.45 -17.28
CA VAL A 47 -48.46 -14.87 -17.10
C VAL A 47 -49.88 -15.20 -17.54
N ARG A 48 -50.08 -16.42 -18.05
CA ARG A 48 -51.41 -16.94 -18.34
C ARG A 48 -52.05 -17.38 -17.03
N VAL A 49 -53.29 -16.96 -16.79
CA VAL A 49 -54.06 -17.33 -15.59
C VAL A 49 -55.41 -17.90 -15.98
N HIS A 50 -55.95 -18.78 -15.15
CA HIS A 50 -57.32 -19.27 -15.26
C HIS A 50 -57.99 -19.14 -13.91
N ILE A 51 -58.83 -18.11 -13.77
CA ILE A 51 -59.48 -17.78 -12.50
C ILE A 51 -60.93 -18.24 -12.58
N ARG A 52 -61.30 -19.21 -11.73
CA ARG A 52 -62.65 -19.82 -11.73
C ARG A 52 -63.78 -18.80 -11.56
N ASN A 53 -63.53 -17.74 -10.79
CA ASN A 53 -64.48 -16.67 -10.51
C ASN A 53 -64.47 -15.55 -11.57
N TYR A 54 -63.46 -15.50 -12.44
CA TYR A 54 -63.32 -14.52 -13.52
C TYR A 54 -62.84 -15.21 -14.81
N PRO A 55 -63.70 -16.03 -15.44
CA PRO A 55 -63.30 -16.84 -16.60
C PRO A 55 -62.90 -16.01 -17.82
N ALA A 56 -63.28 -14.73 -17.86
CA ALA A 56 -62.89 -13.79 -18.91
C ALA A 56 -61.42 -13.30 -18.81
N VAL A 57 -60.74 -13.50 -17.68
CA VAL A 57 -59.34 -13.10 -17.48
C VAL A 57 -58.41 -14.23 -17.94
N ALA A 58 -57.76 -14.05 -19.08
CA ALA A 58 -56.82 -15.04 -19.63
C ALA A 58 -55.35 -14.79 -19.24
N TYR A 59 -55.00 -13.53 -18.94
CA TYR A 59 -53.63 -13.11 -18.64
C TYR A 59 -53.61 -12.13 -17.48
N MET A 60 -52.55 -12.20 -16.69
CA MET A 60 -52.23 -11.24 -15.63
C MET A 60 -50.84 -10.67 -15.92
N MET A 61 -50.72 -9.34 -15.89
CA MET A 61 -49.46 -8.63 -16.01
C MET A 61 -49.15 -7.97 -14.68
N ALA A 62 -48.01 -8.29 -14.08
CA ALA A 62 -47.47 -7.56 -12.95
C ALA A 62 -46.52 -6.48 -13.48
N VAL A 63 -46.66 -5.26 -12.97
CA VAL A 63 -45.91 -4.07 -13.39
C VAL A 63 -45.28 -3.46 -12.14
N VAL A 64 -43.97 -3.21 -12.18
CA VAL A 64 -43.22 -2.62 -11.07
C VAL A 64 -42.36 -1.48 -11.62
N ASN A 65 -42.44 -0.31 -10.99
CA ASN A 65 -41.58 0.83 -11.30
C ASN A 65 -40.16 0.54 -10.77
N VAL A 66 -39.16 0.62 -11.65
CA VAL A 66 -37.74 0.36 -11.32
C VAL A 66 -36.86 1.59 -11.45
N GLU A 67 -37.41 2.73 -11.86
CA GLU A 67 -36.67 3.96 -12.10
C GLU A 67 -35.84 4.41 -10.89
N GLN A 68 -36.44 4.33 -9.70
CA GLN A 68 -35.76 4.68 -8.45
C GLN A 68 -34.59 3.76 -8.12
N LEU A 69 -34.73 2.46 -8.45
CA LEU A 69 -33.70 1.46 -8.20
C LEU A 69 -32.54 1.62 -9.19
N ASP A 70 -32.84 1.80 -10.47
CA ASP A 70 -31.82 2.03 -11.50
C ASP A 70 -31.06 3.32 -11.23
N SER A 71 -31.76 4.42 -10.97
CA SER A 71 -31.14 5.70 -10.59
C SER A 71 -30.29 5.60 -9.31
N ALA A 72 -30.72 4.78 -8.34
CA ALA A 72 -29.91 4.54 -7.15
C ALA A 72 -28.66 3.72 -7.46
N ASN A 73 -28.76 2.70 -8.31
CA ASN A 73 -27.63 1.88 -8.75
C ASN A 73 -26.59 2.70 -9.52
N GLU A 74 -27.02 3.53 -10.48
CA GLU A 74 -26.13 4.45 -11.20
C GLU A 74 -25.41 5.42 -10.26
N ARG A 75 -26.12 5.96 -9.25
CA ARG A 75 -25.50 6.80 -8.22
C ARG A 75 -24.46 6.03 -7.40
N TYR A 76 -24.73 4.79 -7.02
CA TYR A 76 -23.76 3.96 -6.29
C TYR A 76 -22.51 3.68 -7.13
N GLU A 77 -22.67 3.37 -8.42
CA GLU A 77 -21.55 3.17 -9.35
C GLU A 77 -20.65 4.41 -9.42
N GLN A 78 -21.25 5.60 -9.58
CA GLN A 78 -20.52 6.86 -9.61
C GLN A 78 -19.77 7.14 -8.30
N ILE A 79 -20.41 6.93 -7.14
CA ILE A 79 -19.78 7.12 -5.83
C ILE A 79 -18.56 6.20 -5.67
N ILE A 80 -18.69 4.92 -6.04
CA ILE A 80 -17.60 3.94 -5.96
C ILE A 80 -16.40 4.39 -6.81
N ILE A 81 -16.65 4.80 -8.06
CA ILE A 81 -15.58 5.28 -8.96
C ILE A 81 -14.87 6.50 -8.37
N ILE A 82 -15.62 7.48 -7.85
CA ILE A 82 -15.04 8.69 -7.24
C ILE A 82 -14.18 8.33 -6.01
N VAL A 83 -14.69 7.47 -5.12
CA VAL A 83 -13.95 7.02 -3.93
C VAL A 83 -12.68 6.26 -4.33
N MET A 84 -12.73 5.40 -5.35
CA MET A 84 -11.55 4.70 -5.87
C MET A 84 -10.49 5.67 -6.38
N ILE A 85 -10.87 6.69 -7.16
CA ILE A 85 -9.94 7.70 -7.69
C ILE A 85 -9.31 8.49 -6.54
N ILE A 86 -10.11 8.94 -5.57
CA ILE A 86 -9.61 9.67 -4.39
C ILE A 86 -8.65 8.79 -3.59
N PHE A 87 -9.01 7.53 -3.34
CA PHE A 87 -8.18 6.60 -2.60
C PHE A 87 -6.84 6.33 -3.32
N TRP A 88 -6.87 6.21 -4.65
CA TRP A 88 -5.67 6.04 -5.46
C TRP A 88 -4.74 7.26 -5.38
N LEU A 89 -5.29 8.48 -5.47
CA LEU A 89 -4.53 9.73 -5.31
C LEU A 89 -3.89 9.84 -3.91
N ILE A 90 -4.67 9.56 -2.86
CA ILE A 90 -4.17 9.55 -1.48
C ILE A 90 -3.06 8.50 -1.32
N SER A 91 -3.24 7.31 -1.88
CA SER A 91 -2.26 6.22 -1.83
C SER A 91 -0.94 6.60 -2.52
N ILE A 92 -0.99 7.29 -3.66
CA ILE A 92 0.21 7.80 -4.33
C ILE A 92 0.93 8.83 -3.47
N LEU A 93 0.19 9.79 -2.91
CA LEU A 93 0.78 10.81 -2.04
C LEU A 93 1.42 10.20 -0.79
N ALA A 94 0.72 9.28 -0.13
CA ALA A 94 1.21 8.55 1.03
C ALA A 94 2.46 7.71 0.70
N SER A 95 2.47 7.03 -0.45
CA SER A 95 3.62 6.27 -0.97
C SER A 95 4.85 7.17 -1.13
N ILE A 96 4.71 8.31 -1.81
CA ILE A 96 5.83 9.24 -2.04
C ILE A 96 6.34 9.80 -0.70
N TYR A 97 5.44 10.13 0.23
CA TYR A 97 5.78 10.61 1.56
C TYR A 97 6.56 9.57 2.37
N LEU A 98 6.01 8.37 2.52
CA LEU A 98 6.63 7.27 3.29
C LEU A 98 7.95 6.82 2.67
N SER A 99 8.03 6.76 1.34
CA SER A 99 9.25 6.42 0.62
C SER A 99 10.38 7.41 0.90
N LYS A 100 10.08 8.72 0.97
CA LYS A 100 11.08 9.73 1.34
C LYS A 100 11.47 9.63 2.81
N TRP A 101 10.51 9.43 3.71
CA TRP A 101 10.78 9.29 5.13
C TRP A 101 11.64 8.06 5.43
N SER A 102 11.35 6.91 4.82
CA SER A 102 12.10 5.66 5.02
C SER A 102 13.54 5.72 4.48
N ARG A 103 13.78 6.43 3.37
CA ARG A 103 15.14 6.56 2.81
C ARG A 103 16.07 7.44 3.65
N LYS A 104 15.54 8.46 4.31
CA LYS A 104 16.34 9.42 5.09
C LYS A 104 17.20 8.74 6.20
N PRO A 105 16.64 7.94 7.11
CA PRO A 105 17.44 7.30 8.16
C PRO A 105 18.43 6.27 7.60
N ILE A 106 18.08 5.58 6.50
CA ILE A 106 18.99 4.63 5.85
C ILE A 106 20.23 5.36 5.33
N LEU A 107 20.03 6.50 4.65
CA LEU A 107 21.13 7.29 4.13
C LEU A 107 21.99 7.89 5.26
N GLU A 108 21.36 8.38 6.33
CA GLU A 108 22.06 8.90 7.50
C GLU A 108 22.90 7.81 8.19
N SER A 109 22.38 6.60 8.37
CA SER A 109 23.12 5.47 8.93
C SER A 109 24.25 5.02 8.00
N TYR A 110 24.02 5.00 6.69
CA TYR A 110 25.04 4.65 5.71
C TYR A 110 26.22 5.64 5.72
N GLU A 111 25.95 6.94 5.72
CA GLU A 111 27.00 7.97 5.82
C GLU A 111 27.77 7.89 7.14
N LYS A 112 27.09 7.62 8.27
CA LYS A 112 27.75 7.37 9.55
C LYS A 112 28.69 6.16 9.50
N GLN A 113 28.23 5.05 8.92
CA GLN A 113 29.04 3.84 8.76
C GLN A 113 30.26 4.10 7.87
N LYS A 114 30.08 4.84 6.77
CA LYS A 114 31.17 5.23 5.87
C LYS A 114 32.22 6.09 6.59
N MET A 115 31.81 7.14 7.29
CA MET A 115 32.70 7.99 8.07
C MET A 115 33.42 7.20 9.17
N PHE A 116 32.74 6.26 9.82
CA PHE A 116 33.35 5.41 10.84
C PHE A 116 34.46 4.52 10.27
N VAL A 117 34.24 3.86 9.13
CA VAL A 117 35.25 3.03 8.47
C VAL A 117 36.45 3.87 8.02
N GLU A 118 36.19 5.05 7.47
CA GLU A 118 37.23 6.00 7.07
C GLU A 118 38.08 6.44 8.27
N ASN A 119 37.44 6.91 9.35
CA ASN A 119 38.13 7.32 10.57
C ASN A 119 38.93 6.18 11.21
N ALA A 120 38.34 4.99 11.32
CA ALA A 120 39.03 3.81 11.84
C ALA A 120 40.27 3.45 10.99
N SER A 121 40.14 3.53 9.66
CA SER A 121 41.26 3.28 8.75
C SER A 121 42.38 4.31 8.91
N HIS A 122 42.02 5.58 9.12
CA HIS A 122 42.99 6.65 9.38
C HIS A 122 43.68 6.50 10.74
N GLU A 123 42.92 6.20 11.80
CA GLU A 123 43.47 6.01 13.14
C GLU A 123 44.35 4.76 13.26
N LEU A 124 44.14 3.74 12.41
CA LEU A 124 45.02 2.57 12.34
C LEU A 124 46.26 2.78 11.45
N ARG A 125 46.20 3.66 10.44
CA ARG A 125 47.33 3.89 9.51
C ARG A 125 48.52 4.55 10.19
N THR A 126 48.26 5.56 11.02
CA THR A 126 49.30 6.32 11.75
C THR A 126 50.16 5.43 12.66
N PRO A 127 49.58 4.64 13.59
CA PRO A 127 50.37 3.80 14.49
C PRO A 127 51.14 2.71 13.72
N LEU A 128 50.55 2.16 12.65
CA LEU A 128 51.22 1.20 11.78
C LEU A 128 52.43 1.80 11.06
N ALA A 129 52.31 3.03 10.54
CA ALA A 129 53.42 3.73 9.89
C ALA A 129 54.55 4.06 10.88
N VAL A 130 54.22 4.47 12.10
CA VAL A 130 55.20 4.70 13.17
C VAL A 130 55.93 3.41 13.54
N LEU A 131 55.18 2.31 13.70
CA LEU A 131 55.75 0.99 13.99
C LEU A 131 56.69 0.54 12.87
N GLN A 132 56.25 0.67 11.61
CA GLN A 132 57.05 0.32 10.45
C GLN A 132 58.36 1.12 10.40
N ASN A 133 58.29 2.44 10.56
CA ASN A 133 59.47 3.30 10.53
C ASN A 133 60.49 2.93 11.62
N ARG A 134 60.01 2.59 12.82
CA ARG A 134 60.86 2.16 13.94
C ARG A 134 61.52 0.80 13.67
N LEU A 135 60.77 -0.16 13.13
CA LEU A 135 61.33 -1.46 12.73
C LEU A 135 62.39 -1.30 11.62
N GLU A 136 62.14 -0.46 10.62
CA GLU A 136 63.13 -0.14 9.58
C GLU A 136 64.39 0.51 10.17
N SER A 137 64.25 1.38 11.17
CA SER A 137 65.39 1.98 11.88
C SER A 137 66.22 0.94 12.63
N LEU A 138 65.59 -0.05 13.28
CA LEU A 138 66.28 -1.15 13.95
C LEU A 138 67.12 -1.97 12.95
N PHE A 139 66.55 -2.29 11.78
CA PHE A 139 67.29 -3.01 10.73
C PHE A 139 68.43 -2.20 10.12
N ARG A 140 68.39 -0.86 10.18
CA ARG A 140 69.46 0.01 9.69
C ARG A 140 70.68 0.05 10.62
N LYS A 141 70.54 -0.42 11.86
CA LYS A 141 71.59 -0.40 12.88
C LYS A 141 71.76 -1.77 13.56
N PRO A 142 72.17 -2.81 12.81
CA PRO A 142 72.17 -4.19 13.29
C PRO A 142 73.17 -4.50 14.42
N ASN A 143 74.12 -3.59 14.67
CA ASN A 143 75.15 -3.76 15.70
C ASN A 143 74.80 -3.11 17.04
N GLU A 144 73.68 -2.37 17.14
CA GLU A 144 73.22 -1.82 18.41
C GLU A 144 72.61 -2.92 19.29
N THR A 145 72.83 -2.81 20.59
CA THR A 145 72.32 -3.79 21.56
C THR A 145 70.81 -3.60 21.82
N ILE A 146 70.16 -4.64 22.33
CA ILE A 146 68.75 -4.57 22.76
C ILE A 146 68.56 -3.48 23.83
N LEU A 147 69.57 -3.26 24.68
CA LEU A 147 69.54 -2.22 25.72
C LEU A 147 69.58 -0.81 25.11
N GLU A 148 70.39 -0.59 24.07
CA GLU A 148 70.45 0.70 23.36
C GLU A 148 69.15 1.03 22.61
N ASN A 149 68.39 -0.01 22.21
CA ASN A 149 67.12 0.12 21.50
C ASN A 149 65.88 -0.06 22.39
N SER A 150 66.05 -0.17 23.70
CA SER A 150 64.96 -0.54 24.62
C SER A 150 63.82 0.48 24.61
N GLU A 151 64.12 1.78 24.46
CA GLU A 151 63.12 2.85 24.40
C GLU A 151 62.26 2.78 23.13
N HIS A 152 62.90 2.53 21.98
CA HIS A 152 62.20 2.35 20.70
C HIS A 152 61.32 1.10 20.70
N LEU A 153 61.81 0.01 21.31
CA LEU A 153 61.05 -1.23 21.47
C LEU A 153 59.86 -1.05 22.44
N ALA A 154 60.07 -0.38 23.58
CA ALA A 154 59.02 -0.08 24.54
C ALA A 154 57.92 0.79 23.92
N SER A 155 58.30 1.86 23.21
CA SER A 155 57.35 2.74 22.55
C SER A 155 56.61 2.05 21.38
N SER A 156 57.24 1.07 20.71
CA SER A 156 56.57 0.27 19.68
C SER A 156 55.56 -0.71 20.29
N LEU A 157 55.87 -1.26 21.46
CA LEU A 157 54.95 -2.11 22.21
C LEU A 157 53.71 -1.33 22.70
N ASP A 158 53.90 -0.08 23.12
CA ASP A 158 52.79 0.81 23.48
C ASP A 158 51.88 1.11 22.28
N GLU A 159 52.45 1.30 21.09
CA GLU A 159 51.68 1.50 19.87
C GLU A 159 50.83 0.26 19.49
N VAL A 160 51.39 -0.94 19.65
CA VAL A 160 50.65 -2.19 19.49
C VAL A 160 49.51 -2.30 20.52
N ARG A 161 49.75 -1.87 21.77
CA ARG A 161 48.70 -1.84 22.80
C ARG A 161 47.58 -0.86 22.42
N ASN A 162 47.90 0.31 21.88
CA ASN A 162 46.93 1.30 21.42
C ASN A 162 46.07 0.75 20.27
N MET A 163 46.68 0.14 19.25
CA MET A 163 45.94 -0.51 18.16
C MET A 163 45.03 -1.64 18.65
N ARG A 164 45.45 -2.40 19.66
CA ARG A 164 44.62 -3.43 20.30
C ARG A 164 43.39 -2.83 21.00
N ILE A 165 43.55 -1.70 21.70
CA ILE A 165 42.42 -0.98 22.31
C ILE A 165 41.47 -0.47 21.23
N LEU A 166 42.00 0.15 20.17
CA LEU A 166 41.20 0.67 19.06
C LEU A 166 40.38 -0.44 18.38
N THR A 167 41.01 -1.53 17.97
CA THR A 167 40.32 -2.68 17.35
C THR A 167 39.29 -3.33 18.28
N THR A 168 39.55 -3.38 19.59
CA THR A 168 38.56 -3.84 20.59
C THR A 168 37.36 -2.89 20.67
N ASN A 169 37.59 -1.58 20.64
CA ASN A 169 36.53 -0.58 20.63
C ASN A 169 35.69 -0.63 19.34
N LEU A 170 36.33 -0.81 18.17
CA LEU A 170 35.63 -0.99 16.89
C LEU A 170 34.75 -2.25 16.90
N LEU A 171 35.26 -3.37 17.43
CA LEU A 171 34.50 -4.61 17.57
C LEU A 171 33.31 -4.46 18.53
N ASN A 172 33.50 -3.74 19.63
CA ASN A 172 32.43 -3.45 20.58
C ASN A 172 31.36 -2.53 19.98
N LEU A 173 31.74 -1.56 19.15
CA LEU A 173 30.79 -0.69 18.46
C LEU A 173 29.97 -1.47 17.41
N ALA A 174 30.63 -2.28 16.58
CA ALA A 174 29.96 -3.14 15.60
C ALA A 174 28.93 -4.09 16.26
N ARG A 175 29.28 -4.69 17.39
CA ARG A 175 28.36 -5.55 18.18
C ARG A 175 27.16 -4.80 18.76
N ARG A 176 27.31 -3.50 19.07
CA ARG A 176 26.22 -2.66 19.58
C ARG A 176 25.29 -2.21 18.45
N ASP A 177 25.83 -1.91 17.27
CA ASP A 177 25.05 -1.57 16.07
C ASP A 177 24.25 -2.77 15.53
N ASP A 178 24.75 -4.00 15.70
CA ASP A 178 24.06 -5.25 15.29
C ASP A 178 22.86 -5.65 16.19
N GLY A 179 22.53 -4.86 17.22
CA GLY A 179 21.26 -4.99 17.93
C GLY A 179 21.19 -6.10 18.98
N ILE A 180 22.08 -6.07 19.98
CA ILE A 180 21.76 -6.65 21.29
C ILE A 180 21.36 -5.50 22.22
N ASN A 181 20.05 -5.31 22.40
CA ASN A 181 19.49 -4.47 23.45
C ASN A 181 20.09 -4.91 24.80
N PRO A 182 20.87 -4.07 25.51
CA PRO A 182 21.17 -4.36 26.90
C PRO A 182 19.84 -4.30 27.66
N GLN A 183 19.41 -5.44 28.19
CA GLN A 183 18.40 -5.44 29.24
C GLN A 183 18.94 -4.60 30.38
N TRP A 184 18.30 -3.47 30.65
CA TRP A 184 18.45 -2.79 31.93
C TRP A 184 17.78 -3.69 32.97
N THR A 185 18.59 -4.35 33.79
CA THR A 185 18.10 -4.96 35.03
C THR A 185 17.86 -3.86 36.05
N ASP A 186 16.71 -3.95 36.72
CA ASP A 186 16.20 -3.06 37.78
C ASP A 186 17.23 -2.65 38.84
#